data_AF-A0A229TEF6-F1
#
_entry.id   AF-A0A229TEF6-F1
#
_cell.length_a   1.000
_cell.length_b   1.000
_cell.length_c   1.000
_cell.angle_alpha   90.00
_cell.angle_beta   90.00
_cell.angle_gamma   90.00
#
_symmetry.space_group_name_H-M   'P 1'
#
loop_
_entity.id
_entity.type
_entity.pdbx_description
1 polymer ?
#
loop_
_entity_poly.entity_id
_entity_poly.type
_entity_poly.pdbx_seq_one_letter_code
_entity_poly.pdbx_strand_id
1 'polypeptide(L)'
;MPERRRWPMSNRYVEYMPIEDVQAAPRNPKEHDATGIARSIGHFGLAELPLIDERTGRLVAGHGRYLQLRAWAEEGRDAPEGVQVDGEGRWLMPVIRGWASRSDDDAEAYLIASNQLTVKGGWDDRVLAEVLHDLGEAQMLDLTGYEADDLAALEEALTAEDEDEHAGEGDPPDKGEALRLAGVTVGEPDFETATGQIWTLGRHSLVVADVHTGWPLWTPLLGEGDLLWPYPTMLAPFAQKAEEHRVVMVQPLPYLAGWLLTKWRRITGEEPVLSTPADAGRAA
;
A
#
# COMPACT_ATOMS: atom_id res chain seq x y z
N MET A 1 5.42 -19.92 -31.39
CA MET A 1 5.40 -18.73 -30.51
C MET A 1 4.25 -17.85 -31.01
N PRO A 2 3.19 -17.60 -30.24
CA PRO A 2 2.15 -16.69 -30.70
C PRO A 2 2.74 -15.27 -30.73
N GLU A 3 2.49 -14.55 -31.82
CA GLU A 3 2.94 -13.16 -31.99
C GLU A 3 2.45 -12.31 -30.82
N ARG A 4 3.38 -11.62 -30.14
CA ARG A 4 3.04 -10.61 -29.14
C ARG A 4 2.29 -9.51 -29.87
N ARG A 5 0.97 -9.39 -29.65
CA ARG A 5 0.17 -8.25 -30.11
C ARG A 5 0.87 -6.96 -29.68
N ARG A 6 1.39 -6.22 -30.67
CA ARG A 6 2.02 -4.92 -30.45
C ARG A 6 0.89 -3.89 -30.39
N TRP A 7 0.61 -3.38 -29.19
CA TRP A 7 -0.41 -2.34 -28.99
C TRP A 7 -0.01 -1.05 -29.72
N PRO A 8 -0.97 -0.32 -30.34
CA PRO A 8 -0.71 1.06 -30.71
C PRO A 8 -0.41 1.83 -29.42
N MET A 9 0.87 2.14 -29.21
CA MET A 9 1.35 2.87 -28.04
C MET A 9 1.13 4.36 -28.30
N SER A 10 -0.09 4.84 -28.10
CA SER A 10 -0.31 6.27 -27.90
C SER A 10 0.24 6.65 -26.53
N ASN A 11 1.17 7.62 -26.51
CA ASN A 11 1.64 8.21 -25.26
C ASN A 11 0.44 8.73 -24.47
N ARG A 12 0.49 8.61 -23.15
CA ARG A 12 -0.47 9.29 -22.27
C ARG A 12 -0.24 10.80 -22.38
N TYR A 13 -1.30 11.58 -22.35
CA TYR A 13 -1.25 13.04 -22.31
C TYR A 13 -2.42 13.58 -21.48
N VAL A 14 -2.31 14.84 -21.05
CA VAL A 14 -3.41 15.56 -20.39
C VAL A 14 -4.03 16.52 -21.40
N GLU A 15 -5.36 16.50 -21.48
CA GLU A 15 -6.14 17.41 -22.32
C GLU A 15 -7.11 18.19 -21.44
N TYR A 16 -7.21 19.50 -21.65
CA TYR A 16 -8.22 20.33 -21.01
C TYR A 16 -9.45 20.39 -21.90
N MET A 17 -10.54 19.75 -21.47
CA MET A 17 -11.76 19.59 -22.26
C MET A 17 -12.94 20.30 -21.61
N PRO A 18 -13.86 20.93 -22.36
CA PRO A 18 -15.09 21.47 -21.81
C PRO A 18 -15.85 20.38 -21.03
N ILE A 19 -16.30 20.70 -19.82
CA ILE A 19 -16.98 19.72 -18.94
C ILE A 19 -18.20 19.13 -19.65
N GLU A 20 -18.91 19.94 -20.42
CA GLU A 20 -20.08 19.51 -21.19
C GLU A 20 -19.78 18.47 -22.28
N ASP A 21 -18.53 18.40 -22.76
CA ASP A 21 -18.09 17.44 -23.77
C ASP A 21 -17.67 16.10 -23.17
N VAL A 22 -17.47 16.05 -21.84
CA VAL A 22 -17.08 14.83 -21.14
C VAL A 22 -18.27 13.90 -20.94
N GLN A 23 -18.12 12.66 -21.39
CA GLN A 23 -19.17 11.64 -21.30
C GLN A 23 -18.87 10.61 -20.21
N ALA A 24 -19.83 10.40 -19.32
CA ALA A 24 -19.78 9.35 -18.32
C ALA A 24 -19.89 7.95 -18.93
N ALA A 25 -19.50 6.92 -18.16
CA ALA A 25 -19.75 5.54 -18.55
C ALA A 25 -21.27 5.27 -18.57
N PRO A 26 -21.79 4.41 -19.47
CA PRO A 26 -23.22 4.10 -19.55
C PRO A 26 -23.74 3.39 -18.30
N ARG A 27 -22.86 2.61 -17.66
CA ARG A 27 -23.10 1.88 -16.43
C ARG A 27 -21.92 2.13 -15.50
N ASN A 28 -22.19 2.71 -14.33
CA ASN A 28 -21.21 2.86 -13.27
C ASN A 28 -21.81 2.33 -11.97
N PRO A 29 -21.38 1.16 -11.47
CA PRO A 29 -21.89 0.61 -10.22
C PRO A 29 -21.31 1.30 -8.98
N LYS A 30 -20.27 2.15 -9.11
CA LYS A 30 -19.64 2.81 -7.97
C LYS A 30 -20.42 4.07 -7.61
N GLU A 31 -21.00 4.08 -6.41
CA GLU A 31 -21.53 5.29 -5.78
C GLU A 31 -20.39 6.22 -5.32
N HIS A 32 -20.72 7.50 -5.14
CA HIS A 32 -19.75 8.54 -4.81
C HIS A 32 -20.17 9.26 -3.53
N ASP A 33 -19.21 9.49 -2.63
CA ASP A 33 -19.40 10.42 -1.52
C ASP A 33 -19.31 11.86 -2.05
N ALA A 34 -20.45 12.41 -2.45
CA ALA A 34 -20.52 13.76 -3.00
C ALA A 34 -20.02 14.81 -2.00
N THR A 35 -20.29 14.64 -0.70
CA THR A 35 -19.90 15.59 0.35
C THR A 35 -18.38 15.62 0.51
N GLY A 36 -17.75 14.45 0.67
CA GLY A 36 -16.29 14.35 0.76
C GLY A 36 -15.58 14.83 -0.50
N ILE A 37 -16.10 14.49 -1.69
CA ILE A 37 -15.55 14.98 -2.96
C ILE A 37 -15.66 16.51 -3.06
N ALA A 38 -16.79 17.10 -2.67
CA ALA A 38 -16.97 18.54 -2.65
C ALA A 38 -15.98 19.24 -1.72
N ARG A 39 -15.79 18.72 -0.49
CA ARG A 39 -14.79 19.25 0.47
C ARG A 39 -13.38 19.14 -0.10
N SER A 40 -13.02 17.97 -0.62
CA SER A 40 -11.70 17.69 -1.19
C SER A 40 -11.38 18.60 -2.38
N ILE A 41 -12.29 18.72 -3.37
CA ILE A 41 -12.07 19.63 -4.52
C ILE A 41 -12.05 21.09 -4.06
N GLY A 42 -12.88 21.47 -3.10
CA GLY A 42 -12.91 22.84 -2.58
C GLY A 42 -11.61 23.26 -1.91
N HIS A 43 -10.90 22.32 -1.28
CA HIS A 43 -9.64 22.58 -0.59
C HIS A 43 -8.40 22.35 -1.48
N PHE A 44 -8.31 21.19 -2.14
CA PHE A 44 -7.12 20.77 -2.90
C PHE A 44 -7.20 21.12 -4.40
N GLY A 45 -8.32 21.65 -4.87
CA GLY A 45 -8.63 21.70 -6.30
C GLY A 45 -8.83 20.32 -6.90
N LEU A 46 -8.82 20.25 -8.24
CA LEU A 46 -8.86 18.99 -8.97
C LEU A 46 -7.47 18.35 -9.03
N ALA A 47 -7.03 17.76 -7.91
CA ALA A 47 -5.72 17.13 -7.80
C ALA A 47 -5.60 15.79 -8.58
N GLU A 48 -6.68 14.99 -8.59
CA GLU A 48 -6.71 13.71 -9.30
C GLU A 48 -7.50 13.84 -10.61
N LEU A 49 -6.85 13.48 -11.73
CA LEU A 49 -7.39 13.68 -13.07
C LEU A 49 -8.24 12.48 -13.54
N PRO A 50 -9.47 12.70 -14.05
CA PRO A 50 -10.26 11.65 -14.66
C PRO A 50 -9.58 11.03 -15.88
N LEU A 51 -9.88 9.76 -16.17
CA LEU A 51 -9.35 9.03 -17.34
C LEU A 51 -10.46 8.78 -18.36
N ILE A 52 -10.21 9.15 -19.62
CA ILE A 52 -11.06 8.83 -20.76
C ILE A 52 -10.45 7.69 -21.57
N ASP A 53 -11.30 6.75 -21.97
CA ASP A 53 -11.00 5.70 -22.93
C ASP A 53 -11.15 6.21 -24.36
N GLU A 54 -10.05 6.25 -25.12
CA GLU A 54 -10.03 6.68 -26.52
C GLU A 54 -10.97 5.86 -27.41
N ARG A 55 -11.17 4.57 -27.11
CA ARG A 55 -12.02 3.71 -27.94
C ARG A 55 -13.49 4.07 -27.79
N THR A 56 -13.92 4.37 -26.57
CA THR A 56 -15.34 4.62 -26.25
C THR A 56 -15.68 6.10 -26.17
N GLY A 57 -14.68 6.98 -26.02
CA GLY A 57 -14.84 8.41 -25.76
C GLY A 57 -15.43 8.72 -24.39
N ARG A 58 -15.38 7.78 -23.44
CA ARG A 58 -16.07 7.87 -22.15
C ARG A 58 -15.11 7.75 -20.98
N LEU A 59 -15.52 8.34 -19.86
CA LEU A 59 -14.84 8.18 -18.58
C LEU A 59 -14.82 6.72 -18.15
N VAL A 60 -13.64 6.26 -17.76
CA VAL A 60 -13.42 4.96 -17.10
C VAL A 60 -12.91 5.12 -15.67
N ALA A 61 -12.51 6.33 -15.27
CA ALA A 61 -12.23 6.69 -13.87
C ALA A 61 -12.50 8.19 -13.64
N GLY A 62 -12.82 8.57 -12.39
CA GLY A 62 -13.03 9.96 -12.00
C GLY A 62 -14.48 10.48 -12.12
N HIS A 63 -15.49 9.62 -12.25
CA HIS A 63 -16.89 10.01 -12.43
C HIS A 63 -17.43 10.93 -11.33
N GLY A 64 -17.10 10.68 -10.05
CA GLY A 64 -17.57 11.51 -8.94
C GLY A 64 -17.07 12.96 -9.03
N ARG A 65 -15.80 13.16 -9.41
CA ARG A 65 -15.22 14.50 -9.58
C ARG A 65 -15.82 15.22 -10.79
N TYR A 66 -16.01 14.51 -11.90
CA TYR A 66 -16.73 15.03 -13.06
C TYR A 66 -18.14 15.53 -12.69
N LEU A 67 -18.92 14.69 -11.98
CA LEU A 67 -20.27 15.05 -11.55
C LEU A 67 -20.27 16.27 -10.62
N GLN A 68 -19.32 16.34 -9.68
CA GLN A 68 -19.21 17.46 -8.76
C GLN A 68 -18.86 18.77 -9.47
N LEU A 69 -17.89 18.75 -10.39
CA LEU A 69 -17.50 19.93 -11.16
C LEU A 69 -18.62 20.40 -12.09
N ARG A 70 -19.32 19.46 -12.73
CA ARG A 70 -20.48 19.77 -13.55
C ARG A 70 -21.58 20.45 -12.74
N ALA A 71 -21.90 19.93 -11.55
CA ALA A 71 -22.90 20.54 -10.67
C ALA A 71 -22.49 21.97 -10.26
N TRP A 72 -21.22 22.20 -9.89
CA TRP A 72 -20.74 23.54 -9.53
C TRP A 72 -20.72 24.53 -10.70
N ALA A 73 -20.41 24.06 -11.91
CA ALA A 73 -20.51 24.89 -13.11
C ALA A 73 -21.98 25.26 -13.41
N GLU A 74 -22.91 24.32 -13.27
CA GLU A 74 -24.36 24.57 -13.42
C GLU A 74 -24.91 25.55 -12.36
N GLU A 75 -24.36 25.51 -11.14
CA GLU A 75 -24.64 26.46 -10.06
C GLU A 75 -24.01 27.85 -10.26
N GLY A 76 -23.10 28.00 -11.24
CA GLY A 76 -22.41 29.26 -11.51
C GLY A 76 -21.36 29.64 -10.46
N ARG A 77 -20.70 28.64 -9.86
CA ARG A 77 -19.56 28.89 -8.95
C ARG A 77 -18.33 29.38 -9.72
N ASP A 78 -17.25 29.68 -8.99
CA ASP A 78 -15.93 29.88 -9.57
C ASP A 78 -15.22 28.53 -9.80
N ALA A 79 -14.42 28.44 -10.86
CA ALA A 79 -13.67 27.24 -11.20
C ALA A 79 -12.63 26.94 -10.10
N PRO A 80 -12.60 25.70 -9.54
CA PRO A 80 -11.59 25.34 -8.56
C PRO A 80 -10.21 25.23 -9.21
N GLU A 81 -9.16 25.22 -8.39
CA GLU A 81 -7.79 25.03 -8.86
C GLU A 81 -7.67 23.76 -9.72
N GLY A 82 -6.89 23.83 -10.79
CA GLY A 82 -6.75 22.76 -11.77
C GLY A 82 -7.78 22.78 -12.89
N VAL A 83 -8.93 23.45 -12.73
CA VAL A 83 -9.91 23.66 -13.81
C VAL A 83 -9.64 25.01 -14.48
N GLN A 84 -9.54 25.02 -15.81
CA GLN A 84 -9.37 26.27 -16.57
C GLN A 84 -10.73 26.82 -17.01
N VAL A 85 -10.77 28.11 -17.36
CA VAL A 85 -11.96 28.75 -17.95
C VAL A 85 -11.57 29.32 -19.30
N ASP A 86 -12.30 28.95 -20.35
CA ASP A 86 -12.04 29.46 -21.70
C ASP A 86 -12.59 30.88 -21.92
N GLY A 87 -12.36 31.43 -23.12
CA GLY A 87 -12.82 32.79 -23.46
C GLY A 87 -14.34 32.96 -23.51
N GLU A 88 -15.10 31.86 -23.50
CA GLU A 88 -16.56 31.84 -23.49
C GLU A 88 -17.12 31.60 -22.08
N GLY A 89 -16.25 31.47 -21.07
CA GLY A 89 -16.63 31.21 -19.68
C GLY A 89 -16.86 29.74 -19.36
N ARG A 90 -16.51 28.81 -20.27
CA ARG A 90 -16.74 27.38 -20.09
C ARG A 90 -15.58 26.77 -19.31
N TRP A 91 -15.93 25.89 -18.38
CA TRP A 91 -14.95 25.20 -17.56
C TRP A 91 -14.29 24.08 -18.36
N LEU A 92 -12.96 24.11 -18.45
CA LEU A 92 -12.14 23.09 -19.07
C LEU A 92 -11.53 22.20 -17.98
N MET A 93 -12.04 20.98 -17.87
CA MET A 93 -11.53 19.97 -16.95
C MET A 93 -10.32 19.24 -17.57
N PRO A 94 -9.16 19.19 -16.89
CA PRO A 94 -8.07 18.35 -17.33
C PRO A 94 -8.44 16.87 -17.19
N VAL A 95 -8.21 16.10 -18.26
CA VAL A 95 -8.42 14.66 -18.31
C VAL A 95 -7.19 13.95 -18.86
N ILE A 96 -6.93 12.74 -18.38
CA ILE A 96 -5.91 11.86 -18.93
C ILE A 96 -6.47 11.20 -20.18
N ARG A 97 -5.67 11.21 -21.25
CA ARG A 97 -5.97 10.68 -22.58
C ARG A 97 -4.90 9.71 -23.07
N GLY A 98 -5.18 9.07 -24.19
CA GLY A 98 -4.29 8.16 -24.91
C GLY A 98 -4.45 6.67 -24.53
N TRP A 99 -5.24 6.33 -23.50
CA TRP A 99 -5.54 4.93 -23.14
C TRP A 99 -6.74 4.43 -23.93
N ALA A 100 -6.68 3.22 -24.46
CA ALA A 100 -7.80 2.60 -25.17
C ALA A 100 -8.07 1.19 -24.62
N SER A 101 -9.32 0.93 -24.24
CA SER A 101 -9.76 -0.42 -23.86
C SER A 101 -9.75 -1.37 -25.07
N ARG A 102 -9.63 -2.67 -24.81
CA ARG A 102 -9.63 -3.71 -25.85
C ARG A 102 -11.03 -4.09 -26.33
N SER A 103 -12.02 -3.92 -25.46
CA SER A 103 -13.44 -4.24 -25.66
C SER A 103 -14.27 -3.49 -24.62
N ASP A 104 -15.59 -3.55 -24.74
CA ASP A 104 -16.50 -2.95 -23.74
C ASP A 104 -16.35 -3.65 -22.38
N ASP A 105 -16.23 -4.98 -22.37
CA ASP A 105 -15.91 -5.74 -21.16
C ASP A 105 -14.60 -5.29 -20.50
N ASP A 106 -13.59 -4.93 -21.30
CA ASP A 106 -12.29 -4.46 -20.79
C ASP A 106 -12.39 -3.05 -20.19
N ALA A 107 -13.20 -2.17 -20.79
CA ALA A 107 -13.48 -0.84 -20.25
C ALA A 107 -14.25 -0.94 -18.92
N GLU A 108 -15.29 -1.78 -18.86
CA GLU A 108 -16.09 -1.99 -17.66
C GLU A 108 -15.29 -2.69 -16.56
N ALA A 109 -14.47 -3.68 -16.92
CA ALA A 109 -13.56 -4.34 -15.97
C ALA A 109 -12.57 -3.34 -15.37
N TYR A 110 -11.99 -2.44 -16.19
CA TYR A 110 -11.09 -1.41 -15.68
C TYR A 110 -11.81 -0.38 -14.79
N LEU A 111 -13.02 0.03 -15.17
CA LEU A 111 -13.85 0.92 -14.35
C LEU A 111 -14.08 0.32 -12.95
N ILE A 112 -14.40 -0.97 -12.87
CA ILE A 112 -14.58 -1.65 -11.58
C ILE A 112 -13.24 -1.81 -10.87
N ALA A 113 -12.20 -2.30 -11.57
CA ALA A 113 -10.90 -2.60 -10.97
C ALA A 113 -10.21 -1.36 -10.38
N SER A 114 -10.27 -0.21 -11.07
CA SER A 114 -9.65 1.04 -10.60
C SER A 114 -10.20 1.52 -9.25
N ASN A 115 -11.44 1.16 -8.91
CA ASN A 115 -12.05 1.47 -7.62
C ASN A 115 -11.88 0.31 -6.63
N GLN A 116 -12.20 -0.92 -7.05
CA GLN A 116 -12.25 -2.08 -6.17
C GLN A 116 -10.87 -2.50 -5.68
N LEU A 117 -9.81 -2.34 -6.49
CA LEU A 117 -8.46 -2.69 -6.07
C LEU A 117 -7.94 -1.75 -4.99
N THR A 118 -8.33 -0.47 -5.02
CA THR A 118 -8.03 0.48 -3.93
C THR A 118 -8.76 0.08 -2.65
N VAL A 119 -10.06 -0.24 -2.73
CA VAL A 119 -10.83 -0.72 -1.57
C VAL A 119 -10.25 -2.02 -0.99
N LYS A 120 -9.86 -2.97 -1.86
CA LYS A 120 -9.25 -4.24 -1.44
C LYS A 120 -7.85 -4.08 -0.87
N GLY A 121 -7.15 -3.00 -1.20
CA GLY A 121 -5.86 -2.68 -0.60
C GLY A 121 -5.99 -2.43 0.90
N GLY A 122 -7.15 -1.94 1.35
CA GLY A 122 -7.39 -1.57 2.73
C GLY A 122 -6.44 -0.49 3.21
N TRP A 123 -6.35 -0.35 4.53
CA TRP A 123 -5.41 0.51 5.21
C TRP A 123 -4.60 -0.29 6.21
N ASP A 124 -3.44 0.24 6.59
CA ASP A 124 -2.80 -0.15 7.84
C ASP A 124 -3.47 0.68 8.93
N ASP A 125 -4.32 0.05 9.73
CA ASP A 125 -5.23 0.75 10.65
C ASP A 125 -4.48 1.53 11.73
N ARG A 126 -3.30 1.06 12.17
CA ARG A 126 -2.48 1.81 13.15
C ARG A 126 -1.87 3.05 12.53
N VAL A 127 -1.24 2.91 11.38
CA VAL A 127 -0.66 4.06 10.66
C VAL A 127 -1.76 5.04 10.24
N LEU A 128 -2.91 4.53 9.84
CA LEU A 128 -4.08 5.35 9.51
C LEU A 128 -4.56 6.14 10.73
N ALA A 129 -4.73 5.50 11.88
CA ALA A 129 -5.16 6.16 13.11
C ALA A 129 -4.20 7.28 13.51
N GLU A 130 -2.88 7.03 13.48
CA GLU A 130 -1.85 8.06 13.76
C GLU A 130 -1.98 9.26 12.82
N VAL A 131 -2.06 9.02 11.51
CA VAL A 131 -2.18 10.10 10.51
C VAL A 131 -3.50 10.85 10.67
N LEU A 132 -4.61 10.16 10.91
CA LEU A 132 -5.91 10.80 11.11
C LEU A 132 -5.95 11.63 12.41
N HIS A 133 -5.28 11.17 13.47
CA HIS A 133 -5.11 11.92 14.71
C HIS A 133 -4.36 13.23 14.47
N ASP A 134 -3.20 13.17 13.81
CA ASP A 134 -2.39 14.34 13.44
C ASP A 134 -3.19 15.33 12.57
N LEU A 135 -3.98 14.80 11.62
CA LEU A 135 -4.86 15.62 10.77
C LEU A 135 -6.05 16.21 11.54
N GLY A 136 -6.52 15.54 12.59
CA GLY A 136 -7.50 16.06 13.54
C GLY A 136 -6.97 17.29 14.28
N GLU A 137 -5.76 17.20 14.85
CA GLU A 137 -5.10 18.34 15.51
C GLU A 137 -4.86 19.51 14.52
N ALA A 138 -4.56 19.18 13.27
CA ALA A 138 -4.37 20.14 12.20
C ALA A 138 -5.69 20.70 11.60
N GLN A 139 -6.86 20.27 12.08
CA GLN A 139 -8.19 20.65 11.57
C GLN A 139 -8.38 20.35 10.07
N MET A 140 -7.83 19.23 9.61
CA MET A 140 -7.93 18.76 8.22
C MET A 140 -8.58 17.37 8.07
N LEU A 141 -9.06 16.79 9.17
CA LEU A 141 -9.64 15.44 9.19
C LEU A 141 -10.81 15.29 8.20
N ASP A 142 -11.70 16.28 8.14
CA ASP A 142 -12.89 16.28 7.29
C ASP A 142 -12.59 16.27 5.78
N LEU A 143 -11.36 16.62 5.38
CA LEU A 143 -10.88 16.56 4.01
C LEU A 143 -10.50 15.14 3.55
N THR A 144 -10.32 14.22 4.49
CA THR A 144 -9.92 12.84 4.21
C THR A 144 -11.11 11.92 3.90
N GLY A 145 -12.32 12.35 4.28
CA GLY A 145 -13.53 11.53 4.25
C GLY A 145 -13.78 10.74 5.54
N TYR A 146 -12.90 10.87 6.54
CA TYR A 146 -13.13 10.41 7.91
C TYR A 146 -13.71 11.54 8.77
N GLU A 147 -14.61 11.19 9.66
CA GLU A 147 -15.14 12.06 10.70
C GLU A 147 -14.53 11.69 12.06
N ALA A 148 -14.72 12.55 13.08
CA ALA A 148 -14.17 12.29 14.42
C ALA A 148 -14.68 10.98 15.05
N ASP A 149 -15.93 10.61 14.77
CA ASP A 149 -16.52 9.35 15.24
C ASP A 149 -15.86 8.14 14.56
N ASP A 150 -15.43 8.27 13.29
CA ASP A 150 -14.73 7.20 12.57
C ASP A 150 -13.33 6.98 13.15
N LEU A 151 -12.61 8.07 13.48
CA LEU A 151 -11.32 8.00 14.15
C LEU A 151 -11.45 7.36 15.53
N ALA A 152 -12.44 7.77 16.34
CA ALA A 152 -12.68 7.19 17.65
C ALA A 152 -13.01 5.70 17.56
N ALA A 153 -13.81 5.29 16.58
CA ALA A 153 -14.13 3.88 16.36
C ALA A 153 -12.90 3.07 15.91
N LEU A 154 -12.02 3.66 15.10
CA LEU A 154 -10.76 3.04 14.68
C LEU A 154 -9.82 2.86 15.87
N GLU A 155 -9.64 3.90 16.68
CA GLU A 155 -8.84 3.84 17.91
C GLU A 155 -9.40 2.81 18.91
N GLU A 156 -10.72 2.77 19.10
CA GLU A 156 -11.39 1.79 19.96
C GLU A 156 -11.14 0.35 19.46
N ALA A 157 -11.30 0.10 18.15
CA ALA A 157 -11.04 -1.20 17.56
C ALA A 157 -9.59 -1.65 17.80
N LEU A 158 -8.62 -0.76 17.62
CA LEU A 158 -7.21 -1.04 17.89
C LEU A 158 -6.96 -1.38 19.37
N THR A 159 -7.61 -0.67 20.30
CA THR A 159 -7.48 -0.97 21.74
C THR A 159 -8.12 -2.30 22.13
N ALA A 160 -9.25 -2.66 21.53
CA ALA A 160 -9.92 -3.94 21.79
C ALA A 160 -9.12 -5.13 21.22
N GLU A 161 -8.50 -4.97 20.05
CA GLU A 161 -7.58 -5.96 19.48
C GLU A 161 -6.37 -6.18 20.39
N ASP A 162 -5.80 -5.10 20.95
CA ASP A 162 -4.72 -5.21 21.92
C ASP A 162 -5.18 -5.95 23.19
N GLU A 163 -6.42 -5.79 23.67
CA GLU A 163 -6.94 -6.51 24.85
C GLU A 163 -7.22 -8.00 24.60
N ASP A 164 -7.72 -8.37 23.41
CA ASP A 164 -8.01 -9.76 23.04
C ASP A 164 -6.74 -10.59 22.75
N GLU A 165 -5.67 -9.98 22.23
CA GLU A 165 -4.38 -10.65 22.03
C GLU A 165 -3.72 -11.09 23.36
N HIS A 166 -4.09 -10.48 24.49
CA HIS A 166 -3.60 -10.87 25.82
C HIS A 166 -4.38 -12.05 26.46
N ALA A 167 -5.45 -12.56 25.84
CA ALA A 167 -6.39 -13.49 26.47
C ALA A 167 -6.41 -14.95 25.92
N GLY A 168 -5.62 -15.31 24.90
CA GLY A 168 -5.77 -16.59 24.19
C GLY A 168 -4.53 -17.47 24.07
N GLU A 169 -4.30 -18.39 25.01
CA GLU A 169 -3.52 -19.63 24.77
C GLU A 169 -4.44 -20.68 24.11
N GLY A 170 -4.20 -20.99 22.83
CA GLY A 170 -4.92 -22.00 22.06
C GLY A 170 -4.01 -22.74 21.07
N ASP A 171 -4.31 -24.03 20.87
CA ASP A 171 -3.54 -25.07 20.14
C ASP A 171 -2.97 -24.64 18.75
N PRO A 172 -1.82 -25.19 18.30
CA PRO A 172 -1.11 -24.65 17.14
C PRO A 172 -1.79 -24.99 15.80
N PRO A 173 -1.79 -24.06 14.82
CA PRO A 173 -2.47 -24.24 13.52
C PRO A 173 -1.64 -25.05 12.50
N ASP A 174 -2.32 -25.54 11.46
CA ASP A 174 -1.73 -26.21 10.30
C ASP A 174 -0.85 -25.26 9.47
N LYS A 175 0.27 -25.75 8.92
CA LYS A 175 1.34 -25.00 8.24
C LYS A 175 0.85 -24.14 7.06
N GLY A 176 -0.21 -24.56 6.37
CA GLY A 176 -0.79 -23.79 5.28
C GLY A 176 -1.63 -22.60 5.75
N GLU A 177 -2.25 -22.71 6.92
CA GLU A 177 -3.04 -21.67 7.56
C GLU A 177 -2.12 -20.66 8.28
N ALA A 178 -1.01 -21.15 8.86
CA ALA A 178 0.06 -20.31 9.42
C ALA A 178 0.64 -19.32 8.39
N LEU A 179 0.76 -19.69 7.10
CA LEU A 179 1.20 -18.78 6.05
C LEU A 179 0.15 -17.71 5.68
N ARG A 180 -1.15 -18.00 5.84
CA ARG A 180 -2.23 -17.04 5.61
C ARG A 180 -2.40 -16.09 6.79
N LEU A 181 -2.34 -16.60 8.02
CA LEU A 181 -2.33 -15.80 9.24
C LEU A 181 -1.06 -14.92 9.29
N ALA A 182 0.03 -15.39 8.69
CA ALA A 182 1.24 -14.63 8.48
C ALA A 182 1.10 -13.44 7.49
N GLY A 183 -0.01 -13.31 6.76
CA GLY A 183 -0.25 -12.16 5.87
C GLY A 183 -0.90 -10.95 6.57
N VAL A 184 -1.33 -11.11 7.82
CA VAL A 184 -2.00 -10.07 8.62
C VAL A 184 -1.17 -9.88 9.88
N THR A 185 -0.54 -8.73 10.06
CA THR A 185 0.08 -8.40 11.35
C THR A 185 -0.23 -6.96 11.69
N VAL A 186 -1.26 -6.81 12.51
CA VAL A 186 -1.49 -5.71 13.45
C VAL A 186 -0.77 -6.15 14.73
N GLY A 187 0.41 -5.60 15.05
CA GLY A 187 1.09 -5.77 16.36
C GLY A 187 2.30 -4.82 16.54
N GLU A 188 2.90 -4.71 17.72
CA GLU A 188 4.34 -4.40 17.82
C GLU A 188 5.11 -5.73 17.68
N PRO A 189 6.35 -5.75 17.18
CA PRO A 189 7.10 -7.00 17.13
C PRO A 189 7.36 -7.51 18.56
N ASP A 190 7.02 -8.77 18.82
CA ASP A 190 7.36 -9.50 20.06
C ASP A 190 8.85 -9.39 20.47
N PHE A 191 9.73 -9.00 19.54
CA PHE A 191 11.17 -8.85 19.76
C PHE A 191 11.63 -7.41 19.54
N GLU A 192 12.07 -6.76 20.61
CA GLU A 192 12.87 -5.53 20.51
C GLU A 192 14.28 -5.85 20.04
N THR A 193 14.70 -5.21 18.94
CA THR A 193 16.07 -5.37 18.43
C THR A 193 16.82 -4.05 18.37
N ALA A 194 18.15 -4.15 18.31
CA ALA A 194 19.04 -3.00 18.22
C ALA A 194 20.18 -3.26 17.22
N THR A 195 20.68 -2.18 16.61
CA THR A 195 21.83 -2.25 15.71
C THR A 195 23.04 -2.91 16.40
N GLY A 196 23.69 -3.84 15.69
CA GLY A 196 24.80 -4.64 16.17
C GLY A 196 24.41 -6.04 16.66
N GLN A 197 23.12 -6.31 16.83
CA GLN A 197 22.65 -7.64 17.23
C GLN A 197 22.71 -8.64 16.07
N ILE A 198 22.98 -9.90 16.42
CA ILE A 198 22.94 -11.05 15.51
C ILE A 198 21.99 -12.07 16.12
N TRP A 199 21.05 -12.56 15.32
CA TRP A 199 20.03 -13.51 15.73
C TRP A 199 20.13 -14.79 14.91
N THR A 200 19.99 -15.94 15.56
CA THR A 200 19.97 -17.26 14.93
C THR A 200 18.52 -17.70 14.73
N LEU A 201 18.21 -18.06 13.49
CA LEU A 201 16.88 -18.51 13.03
C LEU A 201 17.03 -19.89 12.38
N GLY A 202 17.00 -20.94 13.19
CA GLY A 202 17.36 -22.29 12.75
C GLY A 202 18.77 -22.33 12.16
N ARG A 203 18.90 -22.57 10.85
CA ARG A 203 20.19 -22.52 10.13
C ARG A 203 20.59 -21.14 9.62
N HIS A 204 19.67 -20.17 9.66
CA HIS A 204 19.86 -18.83 9.11
C HIS A 204 20.36 -17.87 10.17
N SER A 205 20.88 -16.73 9.73
CA SER A 205 21.30 -15.64 10.61
C SER A 205 20.65 -14.34 10.17
N LEU A 206 20.14 -13.56 11.12
CA LEU A 206 19.69 -12.18 10.93
C LEU A 206 20.66 -11.25 11.63
N VAL A 207 21.24 -10.31 10.90
CA VAL A 207 22.16 -9.28 11.42
C VAL A 207 21.44 -7.94 11.35
N VAL A 208 21.29 -7.29 12.50
CA VAL A 208 20.71 -5.95 12.58
C VAL A 208 21.80 -4.92 12.35
N ALA A 209 22.08 -4.58 11.10
CA ALA A 209 23.19 -3.69 10.75
C ALA A 209 22.97 -3.01 9.39
N ASP A 210 23.64 -1.88 9.19
CA ASP A 210 23.73 -1.27 7.87
C ASP A 210 24.40 -2.22 6.87
N VAL A 211 23.79 -2.37 5.69
CA VAL A 211 24.27 -3.30 4.67
C VAL A 211 25.63 -2.87 4.12
N HIS A 212 25.88 -1.57 3.97
CA HIS A 212 27.08 -1.07 3.28
C HIS A 212 28.27 -0.88 4.22
N THR A 213 28.01 -0.48 5.47
CA THR A 213 29.02 -0.09 6.46
C THR A 213 29.14 -1.10 7.59
N GLY A 214 28.09 -1.88 7.87
CA GLY A 214 28.07 -2.95 8.87
C GLY A 214 28.72 -4.26 8.40
N TRP A 215 29.38 -4.26 7.24
CA TRP A 215 30.01 -5.46 6.66
C TRP A 215 30.94 -6.23 7.59
N PRO A 216 31.72 -5.62 8.50
CA PRO A 216 32.56 -6.40 9.41
C PRO A 216 31.76 -7.33 10.35
N LEU A 217 30.47 -7.03 10.60
CA LEU A 217 29.59 -7.85 11.43
C LEU A 217 29.02 -9.06 10.69
N TRP A 218 28.68 -8.90 9.40
CA TRP A 218 27.97 -9.94 8.65
C TRP A 218 28.86 -10.72 7.68
N THR A 219 29.98 -10.17 7.20
CA THR A 219 30.89 -10.93 6.30
C THR A 219 31.48 -12.18 6.96
N PRO A 220 31.85 -12.20 8.26
CA PRO A 220 32.39 -13.42 8.87
C PRO A 220 31.36 -14.55 9.01
N LEU A 221 30.07 -14.24 8.88
CA LEU A 221 28.98 -15.21 8.96
C LEU A 221 28.74 -15.94 7.62
N LEU A 222 29.26 -15.41 6.51
CA LEU A 222 29.08 -15.99 5.18
C LEU A 222 30.09 -17.11 4.94
N GLY A 223 29.59 -18.32 4.68
CA GLY A 223 30.36 -19.46 4.20
C GLY A 223 30.21 -19.74 2.70
N GLU A 224 30.97 -20.72 2.20
CA GLU A 224 30.81 -21.22 0.84
C GLU A 224 29.41 -21.83 0.65
N GLY A 225 28.64 -21.32 -0.31
CA GLY A 225 27.27 -21.76 -0.60
C GLY A 225 26.16 -21.04 0.17
N ASP A 226 26.50 -20.14 1.10
CA ASP A 226 25.53 -19.29 1.80
C ASP A 226 25.05 -18.15 0.88
N LEU A 227 23.80 -17.73 1.05
CA LEU A 227 23.23 -16.57 0.37
C LEU A 227 23.23 -15.35 1.29
N LEU A 228 23.70 -14.21 0.78
CA LEU A 228 23.49 -12.91 1.41
C LEU A 228 22.16 -12.32 0.95
N TRP A 229 21.31 -11.94 1.90
CA TRP A 229 20.11 -11.15 1.62
C TRP A 229 20.15 -9.80 2.34
N PRO A 230 20.53 -8.73 1.61
CA PRO A 230 20.41 -7.37 2.11
C PRO A 230 18.94 -6.94 2.06
N TYR A 231 18.48 -6.21 3.08
CA TYR A 231 17.10 -5.72 3.18
C TYR A 231 16.07 -6.85 3.03
N PRO A 232 16.16 -7.92 3.84
CA PRO A 232 15.25 -9.06 3.75
C PRO A 232 13.81 -8.64 4.04
N THR A 233 12.86 -9.23 3.33
CA THR A 233 11.45 -9.18 3.75
C THR A 233 11.25 -10.12 4.95
N MET A 234 10.17 -9.95 5.70
CA MET A 234 9.84 -10.83 6.85
C MET A 234 9.70 -12.30 6.46
N LEU A 235 9.37 -12.57 5.19
CA LEU A 235 9.19 -13.93 4.66
C LEU A 235 10.47 -14.53 4.07
N ALA A 236 11.58 -13.79 4.10
CA ALA A 236 12.84 -14.22 3.51
C ALA A 236 13.28 -15.62 3.98
N PRO A 237 13.28 -15.97 5.29
CA PRO A 237 13.68 -17.31 5.75
C PRO A 237 12.85 -18.46 5.17
N PHE A 238 11.68 -18.18 4.59
CA PHE A 238 10.72 -19.16 4.06
C PHE A 238 10.66 -19.18 2.53
N ALA A 239 11.45 -18.36 1.85
CA ALA A 239 11.52 -18.41 0.39
C ALA A 239 12.13 -19.75 -0.05
N GLN A 240 11.72 -20.28 -1.22
CA GLN A 240 12.23 -21.54 -1.76
C GLN A 240 13.78 -21.62 -1.76
N LYS A 241 14.47 -20.52 -2.04
CA LYS A 241 15.95 -20.47 -1.97
C LYS A 241 16.51 -20.61 -0.56
N ALA A 242 15.80 -20.13 0.46
CA ALA A 242 16.16 -20.34 1.85
C ALA A 242 15.94 -21.79 2.29
N GLU A 243 15.11 -22.58 1.60
CA GLU A 243 14.98 -24.02 1.86
C GLU A 243 16.22 -24.81 1.41
N GLU A 244 16.83 -24.39 0.31
CA GLU A 244 17.99 -25.05 -0.31
C GLU A 244 19.33 -24.55 0.25
N HIS A 245 19.38 -23.29 0.70
CA HIS A 245 20.60 -22.64 1.16
C HIS A 245 20.45 -22.04 2.56
N ARG A 246 21.53 -22.03 3.33
CA ARG A 246 21.64 -21.14 4.49
C ARG A 246 21.71 -19.70 4.01
N VAL A 247 21.08 -18.81 4.76
CA VAL A 247 20.98 -17.40 4.40
C VAL A 247 21.46 -16.55 5.56
N VAL A 248 22.34 -15.60 5.25
CA VAL A 248 22.71 -14.50 6.13
C VAL A 248 21.94 -13.26 5.68
N MET A 249 21.01 -12.84 6.51
CA MET A 249 20.11 -11.72 6.29
C MET A 249 20.68 -10.48 6.98
N VAL A 250 20.68 -9.34 6.31
CA VAL A 250 21.17 -8.07 6.87
C VAL A 250 20.06 -7.04 6.80
N GLN A 251 19.48 -6.70 7.95
CA GLN A 251 18.35 -5.80 8.10
C GLN A 251 18.77 -4.54 8.86
N PRO A 252 18.85 -3.37 8.20
CA PRO A 252 19.30 -2.14 8.86
C PRO A 252 18.27 -1.53 9.81
N LEU A 253 16.98 -1.85 9.65
CA LEU A 253 15.91 -1.28 10.46
C LEU A 253 15.57 -2.22 11.63
N PRO A 254 15.87 -1.86 12.89
CA PRO A 254 15.63 -2.74 14.04
C PRO A 254 14.15 -3.13 14.19
N TYR A 255 13.23 -2.22 13.87
CA TYR A 255 11.80 -2.51 13.84
C TYR A 255 11.44 -3.67 12.90
N LEU A 256 11.94 -3.64 11.65
CA LEU A 256 11.72 -4.72 10.68
C LEU A 256 12.46 -6.01 11.03
N ALA A 257 13.59 -5.91 11.72
CA ALA A 257 14.29 -7.08 12.24
C ALA A 257 13.46 -7.77 13.32
N GLY A 258 12.91 -7.01 14.28
CA GLY A 258 12.00 -7.52 15.31
C GLY A 258 10.82 -8.26 14.69
N TRP A 259 10.20 -7.66 13.68
CA TRP A 259 9.11 -8.30 12.95
C TRP A 259 9.49 -9.59 12.23
N LEU A 260 10.69 -9.69 11.66
CA LEU A 260 11.19 -10.91 11.05
C LEU A 260 11.36 -12.02 12.11
N LEU A 261 11.84 -11.69 13.31
CA LEU A 261 11.93 -12.62 14.44
C LEU A 261 10.55 -13.07 14.93
N THR A 262 9.62 -12.13 15.09
CA THR A 262 8.21 -12.41 15.42
C THR A 262 7.60 -13.34 14.39
N LYS A 263 7.84 -13.09 13.10
CA LYS A 263 7.38 -13.96 12.02
C LYS A 263 7.97 -15.36 12.09
N TRP A 264 9.26 -15.44 12.35
CA TRP A 264 9.95 -16.71 12.52
C TRP A 264 9.29 -17.56 13.61
N ARG A 265 9.12 -16.98 14.80
CA ARG A 265 8.48 -17.65 15.94
C ARG A 265 7.07 -18.11 15.61
N ARG A 266 6.24 -17.23 15.03
CA ARG A 266 4.83 -17.53 14.70
C ARG A 266 4.69 -18.65 13.66
N ILE A 267 5.58 -18.73 12.66
CA ILE A 267 5.48 -19.73 11.58
C ILE A 267 6.12 -21.07 11.98
N THR A 268 7.25 -21.04 12.69
CA THR A 268 8.03 -22.26 12.98
C THR A 268 7.74 -22.85 14.35
N GLY A 269 7.27 -22.03 15.30
CA GLY A 269 7.23 -22.36 16.72
C GLY A 269 8.62 -22.37 17.39
N GLU A 270 9.69 -22.06 16.67
CA GLU A 270 11.06 -22.02 17.19
C GLU A 270 11.41 -20.63 17.72
N GLU A 271 12.06 -20.58 18.88
CA GLU A 271 12.46 -19.31 19.52
C GLU A 271 13.73 -18.75 18.84
N PRO A 272 13.70 -17.51 18.31
CA PRO A 272 14.90 -16.83 17.86
C PRO A 272 15.93 -16.67 18.97
N VAL A 273 17.19 -16.98 18.68
CA VAL A 273 18.27 -16.89 19.68
C VAL A 273 19.17 -15.70 19.39
N LEU A 274 19.26 -14.77 20.34
CA LEU A 274 20.25 -13.71 20.28
C LEU A 274 21.65 -14.32 20.44
N SER A 275 22.50 -14.14 19.43
CA SER A 275 23.85 -14.68 19.36
C SER A 275 24.88 -13.57 19.56
N THR A 276 25.98 -13.89 20.22
CA THR A 276 27.14 -12.98 20.19
C THR A 276 27.90 -13.15 18.88
N PRO A 277 28.64 -12.13 18.40
CA PRO A 277 29.50 -12.27 17.22
C PRO A 277 30.52 -13.41 17.32
N ALA A 278 30.93 -13.79 18.54
CA ALA A 278 31.82 -14.92 18.79
C ALA A 278 31.12 -16.29 18.68
N ASP A 279 29.82 -16.36 18.99
CA ASP A 279 29.01 -17.58 18.87
C ASP A 279 28.47 -17.78 17.44
N ALA A 280 28.26 -16.69 16.70
CA ALA A 280 27.74 -16.69 15.34
C ALA A 280 28.83 -16.88 14.27
N GLY A 281 30.06 -16.45 14.58
CA GLY A 281 31.24 -16.70 13.74
C GLY A 281 31.61 -18.18 13.78
N ARG A 282 31.85 -18.79 12.62
CA ARG A 282 32.49 -20.10 12.60
C ARG A 282 33.84 -19.98 13.30
N ALA A 283 34.11 -20.85 14.27
CA ALA A 283 35.48 -21.21 14.60
C ALA A 283 36.17 -21.61 13.27
N ALA A 284 37.31 -20.97 13.00
CA ALA A 284 38.05 -21.02 11.75
C ALA A 284 38.23 -22.44 11.18
#